data_AF-A0A7W0UNW9-F1
#
_entry.id   AF-A0A7W0UNW9-F1
#
_cell.length_a   1.000
_cell.length_b   1.000
_cell.length_c   1.000
_cell.angle_alpha   90.00
_cell.angle_beta   90.00
_cell.angle_gamma   90.00
#
_symmetry.space_group_name_H-M   'P 1'
#
loop_
_entity.id
_entity.type
_entity.pdbx_description
1 polymer ?
#
loop_
_entity_poly.entity_id
_entity_poly.type
_entity_poly.pdbx_seq_one_letter_code
_entity_poly.pdbx_strand_id
1 'polypeptide(L)'
;MDPEELREAQASLERDYLAGAFSADEYTRRRRELHASGLAQPAGGPVSDARLAGWGRRAAALVLDSLLIVVFIFVTSIWAFATADLAAGTLLLFVLFLFPWLYQWLMVGRWGQTLGKMALGTRVVRASDCGRVGYARAAGRAASVWVLGIFGLPLLLAYLWPLWDERNQTLYDKMAGTIVVRVR
;
A
#
# COMPACT_ATOMS: atom_id res chain seq x y z
N MET A 1 -0.83 -4.03 -19.75
CA MET A 1 -0.36 -3.32 -20.94
C MET A 1 0.70 -2.32 -20.50
N ASP A 2 1.84 -2.28 -21.18
CA ASP A 2 2.89 -1.28 -20.92
C ASP A 2 2.33 0.15 -21.14
N PRO A 3 2.75 1.17 -20.36
CA PRO A 3 2.47 2.57 -20.66
C PRO A 3 2.73 3.01 -22.12
N GLU A 4 3.67 2.40 -22.83
CA GLU A 4 3.92 2.68 -24.25
C GLU A 4 2.89 2.01 -25.16
N GLU A 5 2.62 0.73 -24.96
CA GLU A 5 1.56 -0.02 -25.67
C GLU A 5 0.17 0.62 -25.49
N LEU A 6 -0.14 1.13 -24.28
CA LEU A 6 -1.38 1.85 -24.01
C LEU A 6 -1.49 3.11 -24.87
N ARG A 7 -0.39 3.86 -25.01
CA ARG A 7 -0.36 5.10 -25.81
C ARG A 7 -0.54 4.78 -27.29
N GLU A 8 0.10 3.73 -27.80
CA GLU A 8 -0.07 3.28 -29.18
C GLU A 8 -1.49 2.79 -29.47
N ALA A 9 -2.06 1.99 -28.57
CA ALA A 9 -3.43 1.49 -28.71
C ALA A 9 -4.46 2.63 -28.67
N GLN A 10 -4.25 3.65 -27.82
CA GLN A 10 -5.08 4.85 -27.78
C GLN A 10 -4.99 5.64 -29.09
N ALA A 11 -3.77 5.84 -29.60
CA ALA A 11 -3.54 6.54 -30.87
C ALA A 11 -4.14 5.78 -32.06
N SER A 12 -4.09 4.44 -32.07
CA SER A 12 -4.75 3.63 -33.08
C SER A 12 -6.27 3.78 -33.03
N LEU A 13 -6.86 3.67 -31.84
CA LEU A 13 -8.31 3.81 -31.65
C LEU A 13 -8.82 5.18 -32.09
N GLU A 14 -8.06 6.25 -31.81
CA GLU A 14 -8.40 7.60 -32.23
C GLU A 14 -8.30 7.79 -33.75
N ARG A 15 -7.25 7.24 -34.39
CA ARG A 15 -7.14 7.24 -35.85
C ARG A 15 -8.32 6.55 -36.53
N ASP A 16 -8.69 5.38 -36.04
CA ASP A 16 -9.79 4.58 -36.62
C ASP A 16 -11.15 5.29 -36.43
N TYR A 17 -11.36 5.96 -35.30
CA TYR A 17 -12.54 6.80 -35.08
C TYR A 17 -12.59 7.98 -36.06
N LEU A 18 -11.48 8.70 -36.23
CA LEU A 18 -11.39 9.83 -37.15
C LEU A 18 -11.54 9.42 -38.62
N ALA A 19 -11.16 8.17 -38.96
CA ALA A 19 -11.38 7.57 -40.27
C ALA A 19 -12.83 7.10 -40.50
N GLY A 20 -13.71 7.22 -39.50
CA GLY A 20 -15.12 6.84 -39.60
C GLY A 20 -15.37 5.34 -39.47
N ALA A 21 -14.43 4.57 -38.92
CA ALA A 21 -14.56 3.11 -38.80
C ALA A 21 -15.64 2.67 -37.79
N PHE A 22 -16.06 3.55 -36.88
CA PHE A 22 -17.08 3.27 -35.86
C PHE A 22 -17.76 4.53 -35.32
N SER A 23 -18.90 4.36 -34.65
CA SER A 23 -19.69 5.44 -34.07
C SER A 23 -19.05 6.02 -32.79
N ALA A 24 -19.48 7.21 -32.38
CA ALA A 24 -19.00 7.87 -31.15
C ALA A 24 -19.29 7.03 -29.88
N ASP A 25 -20.41 6.31 -29.86
CA ASP A 25 -20.78 5.42 -28.75
C ASP A 25 -19.84 4.23 -28.66
N GLU A 26 -19.51 3.64 -29.81
CA GLU A 26 -18.59 2.51 -29.89
C GLU A 26 -17.15 2.93 -29.56
N TYR A 27 -16.71 4.11 -30.00
CA TYR A 27 -15.46 4.72 -29.56
C TYR A 27 -15.42 4.89 -28.04
N THR A 28 -16.48 5.45 -27.45
CA THR A 28 -16.55 5.68 -26.00
C THR A 28 -16.49 4.37 -25.22
N ARG A 29 -17.19 3.35 -25.69
CA ARG A 29 -17.15 2.00 -25.12
C ARG A 29 -15.75 1.39 -25.20
N ARG A 30 -15.15 1.34 -26.40
CA ARG A 30 -13.81 0.77 -26.63
C ARG A 30 -12.72 1.54 -25.89
N ARG A 31 -12.84 2.87 -25.78
CA ARG A 31 -11.94 3.70 -24.98
C ARG A 31 -12.03 3.38 -23.49
N ARG A 32 -13.25 3.16 -22.97
CA ARG A 32 -13.45 2.72 -21.57
C ARG A 32 -12.87 1.33 -21.33
N GLU A 33 -13.08 0.40 -22.26
CA GLU A 33 -12.51 -0.95 -22.21
C GLU A 33 -10.97 -0.90 -22.25
N LEU A 34 -10.37 -0.09 -23.15
CA LEU A 34 -8.92 0.08 -23.24
C LEU A 34 -8.32 0.75 -21.99
N HIS A 35 -8.99 1.76 -21.43
CA HIS A 35 -8.58 2.35 -20.15
C HIS A 35 -8.72 1.34 -19.00
N ALA A 36 -9.77 0.52 -18.98
CA ALA A 36 -9.92 -0.55 -17.98
C ALA A 36 -8.81 -1.61 -18.13
N SER A 37 -8.44 -1.97 -19.36
CA SER A 37 -7.32 -2.87 -19.67
C SER A 37 -5.94 -2.26 -19.39
N GLY A 38 -5.80 -0.94 -19.46
CA GLY A 38 -4.61 -0.20 -19.03
C GLY A 38 -4.50 -0.05 -17.51
N LEU A 39 -5.64 0.06 -16.82
CA LEU A 39 -5.74 0.07 -15.36
C LEU A 39 -5.63 -1.34 -14.76
N ALA A 40 -5.97 -2.37 -15.53
CA ALA A 40 -5.56 -3.74 -15.30
C ALA A 40 -4.02 -3.79 -15.48
N GLN A 41 -3.33 -3.48 -14.38
CA GLN A 41 -1.91 -3.75 -14.25
C GLN A 41 -1.62 -5.15 -14.78
N PRO A 42 -0.48 -5.36 -15.47
CA PRO A 42 -0.05 -6.73 -15.74
C PRO A 42 -0.11 -7.45 -14.40
N ALA A 43 -0.90 -8.53 -14.35
CA ALA A 43 -0.86 -9.43 -13.22
C ALA A 43 0.62 -9.71 -12.99
N GLY A 44 1.14 -9.30 -11.84
CA GLY A 44 2.41 -9.84 -11.39
C GLY A 44 2.28 -11.36 -11.49
N GLY A 45 3.35 -12.01 -11.94
CA GLY A 45 3.37 -13.44 -12.23
C GLY A 45 2.71 -14.27 -11.12
N PRO A 46 2.34 -15.53 -11.41
CA PRO A 46 1.64 -16.38 -10.47
C PRO A 46 2.31 -16.34 -9.09
N VAL A 47 1.50 -16.31 -8.02
CA VAL A 47 1.97 -16.16 -6.63
C VAL A 47 3.07 -17.17 -6.28
N SER A 48 3.15 -18.30 -7.00
CA SER A 48 4.24 -19.30 -6.93
C SER A 48 5.64 -18.71 -7.13
N ASP A 49 5.78 -17.67 -7.94
CA ASP A 49 7.07 -17.09 -8.34
C ASP A 49 7.45 -15.88 -7.46
N ALA A 50 6.50 -15.39 -6.66
CA ALA A 50 6.71 -14.26 -5.78
C ALA A 50 7.60 -14.66 -4.59
N ARG A 51 8.82 -14.13 -4.54
CA ARG A 51 9.73 -14.34 -3.39
C ARG A 51 9.17 -13.65 -2.15
N LEU A 52 8.46 -14.41 -1.32
CA LEU A 52 7.91 -13.91 -0.06
C LEU A 52 9.01 -13.35 0.84
N ALA A 53 8.68 -12.24 1.52
CA ALA A 53 9.57 -11.64 2.51
C ALA A 53 9.47 -12.43 3.82
N GLY A 54 10.60 -12.97 4.27
CA GLY A 54 10.67 -13.65 5.57
C GLY A 54 10.38 -12.71 6.73
N TRP A 55 9.91 -13.27 7.84
CA TRP A 55 9.50 -12.54 9.04
C TRP A 55 10.55 -11.52 9.52
N GLY A 56 11.84 -11.88 9.57
CA GLY A 56 12.90 -10.99 10.06
C GLY A 56 13.04 -9.68 9.27
N ARG A 57 12.90 -9.70 7.94
CA ARG A 57 12.89 -8.47 7.13
C ARG A 57 11.66 -7.63 7.38
N ARG A 58 10.50 -8.28 7.55
CA ARG A 58 9.26 -7.58 7.92
C ARG A 58 9.41 -6.92 9.29
N ALA A 59 10.09 -7.61 10.21
CA ALA A 59 10.27 -7.12 11.56
C ALA A 59 11.24 -5.95 11.64
N ALA A 60 12.39 -6.07 10.99
CA ALA A 60 13.33 -4.97 10.89
C ALA A 60 12.72 -3.74 10.16
N ALA A 61 11.83 -3.96 9.17
CA ALA A 61 11.16 -2.86 8.48
C ALA A 61 10.18 -2.14 9.42
N LEU A 62 9.47 -2.89 10.27
CA LEU A 62 8.63 -2.30 11.32
C LEU A 62 9.47 -1.49 12.29
N VAL A 63 10.62 -2.02 12.76
CA VAL A 63 11.51 -1.29 13.68
C VAL A 63 11.97 0.04 13.08
N LEU A 64 12.37 0.05 11.80
CA LEU A 64 12.77 1.28 11.12
C LEU A 64 11.62 2.28 10.99
N ASP A 65 10.42 1.82 10.60
CA ASP A 65 9.22 2.66 10.53
C ASP A 65 8.85 3.22 11.92
N SER A 66 8.90 2.38 12.96
CA SER A 66 8.60 2.76 14.35
C SER A 66 9.60 3.77 14.88
N LEU A 67 10.90 3.60 14.61
CA LEU A 67 11.92 4.57 15.02
C LEU A 67 11.65 5.95 14.41
N LEU A 68 11.35 5.99 13.11
CA LEU A 68 11.02 7.24 12.42
C LEU A 68 9.79 7.92 13.04
N ILE A 69 8.74 7.16 13.32
CA ILE A 69 7.51 7.67 13.93
C ILE A 69 7.76 8.16 15.37
N VAL A 70 8.53 7.40 16.16
CA VAL A 70 8.87 7.75 17.54
C VAL A 70 9.71 9.02 17.60
N VAL A 71 10.72 9.16 16.73
CA VAL A 71 11.53 10.39 16.66
C VAL A 71 10.65 11.58 16.28
N PHE A 72 9.74 11.42 15.32
CA PHE A 72 8.82 12.48 14.92
C PHE A 72 7.88 12.89 16.07
N ILE A 73 7.26 11.92 16.74
CA ILE A 73 6.43 12.16 17.94
C ILE A 73 7.23 12.87 19.03
N PHE A 74 8.46 12.43 19.30
CA PHE A 74 9.31 12.99 20.34
C PHE A 74 9.65 14.46 20.09
N VAL A 75 10.04 14.81 18.85
CA VAL A 75 10.30 16.19 18.44
C VAL A 75 9.03 17.05 18.57
N THR A 76 7.89 16.57 18.09
CA THR A 76 6.61 17.29 18.23
C THR A 76 6.21 17.46 19.70
N SER A 77 6.52 16.48 20.56
CA SER A 77 6.20 16.52 21.98
C SER A 77 7.03 17.58 22.72
N ILE A 78 8.33 17.67 22.44
CA ILE A 78 9.21 18.72 22.99
C ILE A 78 8.71 20.09 22.58
N TRP A 79 8.40 20.27 21.29
CA TRP A 79 7.90 21.53 20.77
C TRP A 79 6.56 21.92 21.41
N ALA A 80 5.61 20.99 21.49
CA ALA A 80 4.29 21.26 22.08
C ALA A 80 4.37 21.56 23.59
N PHE A 81 5.26 20.88 24.31
CA PHE A 81 5.52 21.19 25.71
C PHE A 81 6.15 22.58 25.88
N ALA A 82 7.09 22.96 25.00
CA ALA A 82 7.77 24.24 25.07
C ALA A 82 6.86 25.44 24.77
N THR A 83 5.87 25.29 23.87
CA THR A 83 4.93 26.39 23.57
C THR A 83 3.74 26.46 24.53
N ALA A 84 3.35 25.32 25.11
CA ALA A 84 2.23 25.19 26.06
C ALA A 84 0.89 25.77 25.57
N ASP A 85 0.70 25.89 24.25
CA ASP A 85 -0.54 26.36 23.65
C ASP A 85 -1.43 25.21 23.17
N LEU A 86 -2.74 25.51 23.05
CA LEU A 86 -3.76 24.51 22.70
C LEU A 86 -3.58 23.96 21.27
N ALA A 87 -3.07 24.76 20.33
CA ALA A 87 -2.88 24.32 18.95
C ALA A 87 -1.75 23.28 18.87
N ALA A 88 -0.67 23.48 19.63
CA ALA A 88 0.43 22.54 19.71
C ALA A 88 0.02 21.22 20.38
N GLY A 89 -0.79 21.28 21.43
CA GLY A 89 -1.40 20.09 22.05
C GLY A 89 -2.31 19.33 21.08
N THR A 90 -3.11 20.04 20.29
CA THR A 90 -3.99 19.44 19.26
C THR A 90 -3.18 18.76 18.17
N LEU A 91 -2.11 19.40 17.70
CA LEU A 91 -1.20 18.80 16.72
C LEU A 91 -0.52 17.54 17.27
N LEU A 92 -0.09 17.55 18.54
CA LEU A 92 0.51 16.38 19.17
C LEU A 92 -0.47 15.18 19.19
N LEU A 93 -1.75 15.41 19.51
CA LEU A 93 -2.77 14.36 19.44
C LEU A 93 -2.93 13.81 18.02
N PHE A 94 -2.94 14.69 17.00
CA PHE A 94 -2.96 14.26 15.60
C PHE A 94 -1.74 13.39 15.25
N VAL A 95 -0.54 13.80 15.68
CA VAL A 95 0.71 13.07 15.41
C VAL A 95 0.78 11.73 16.15
N LEU A 96 0.18 11.63 17.33
CA LEU A 96 0.08 10.38 18.09
C LEU A 96 -0.92 9.39 17.45
N PHE A 97 -2.12 9.87 17.10
CA PHE A 97 -3.24 8.98 16.77
C PHE A 97 -3.52 8.85 15.28
N LEU A 98 -3.31 9.89 14.48
CA LEU A 98 -3.73 9.89 13.08
C LEU A 98 -2.56 9.75 12.11
N PHE A 99 -1.41 10.34 12.44
CA PHE A 99 -0.23 10.31 11.59
C PHE A 99 0.29 8.89 11.29
N PRO A 100 0.44 7.95 12.25
CA PRO A 100 0.95 6.61 11.95
C PRO A 100 0.01 5.83 11.01
N TRP A 101 -1.30 6.03 11.17
CA TRP A 101 -2.32 5.44 10.29
C TRP A 101 -2.21 6.01 8.87
N LEU A 102 -2.21 7.34 8.74
CA LEU A 102 -2.08 8.03 7.45
C LEU A 102 -0.78 7.66 6.74
N TYR A 103 0.33 7.61 7.47
CA TYR A 103 1.63 7.20 6.94
C TYR A 103 1.56 5.80 6.30
N GLN A 104 1.06 4.80 7.02
CA GLN A 104 0.92 3.45 6.47
C GLN A 104 -0.07 3.41 5.31
N TRP A 105 -1.23 4.05 5.43
CA TRP A 105 -2.27 4.05 4.41
C TRP A 105 -1.78 4.66 3.09
N LEU A 106 -1.31 5.91 3.13
CA LEU A 106 -0.95 6.65 1.93
C LEU A 106 0.29 6.05 1.27
N MET A 107 1.32 5.69 2.06
CA MET A 107 2.54 5.14 1.50
C MET A 107 2.32 3.76 0.87
N VAL A 108 1.62 2.86 1.56
CA VAL A 108 1.31 1.53 1.03
C VAL A 108 0.33 1.64 -0.15
N GLY A 109 -0.63 2.55 -0.10
CA GLY A 109 -1.56 2.79 -1.20
C GLY A 109 -0.86 3.25 -2.48
N ARG A 110 0.12 4.16 -2.35
CA ARG A 110 0.83 4.74 -3.49
C ARG A 110 1.96 3.86 -4.02
N TRP A 111 2.82 3.37 -3.14
CA TRP A 111 4.08 2.68 -3.49
C TRP A 111 4.13 1.21 -3.06
N GLY A 112 3.15 0.73 -2.28
CA GLY A 112 3.21 -0.59 -1.65
C GLY A 112 4.30 -0.70 -0.58
N GLN A 113 4.95 0.41 -0.21
CA GLN A 113 6.11 0.43 0.67
C GLN A 113 6.06 1.67 1.54
N THR A 114 6.40 1.50 2.81
CA THR A 114 6.79 2.58 3.74
C THR A 114 8.32 2.78 3.68
N LEU A 115 8.85 3.84 4.29
CA LEU A 115 10.28 4.12 4.25
C LEU A 115 11.13 2.96 4.81
N GLY A 116 10.73 2.34 5.93
CA GLY A 116 11.41 1.16 6.47
C GLY A 116 11.33 -0.04 5.53
N LYS A 117 10.19 -0.25 4.87
CA LYS A 117 10.03 -1.32 3.86
C LYS A 117 10.86 -1.07 2.60
N MET A 118 10.98 0.19 2.17
CA MET A 118 11.86 0.59 1.07
C MET A 118 13.32 0.31 1.41
N ALA A 119 13.75 0.69 2.62
CA ALA A 119 15.12 0.46 3.10
C ALA A 119 15.47 -1.04 3.11
N LEU A 120 14.53 -1.91 3.49
CA LEU A 120 14.74 -3.36 3.52
C LEU A 120 14.32 -4.11 2.25
N GLY A 121 13.96 -3.38 1.18
CA GLY A 121 13.60 -3.99 -0.10
C GLY A 121 12.38 -4.91 -0.05
N THR A 122 11.40 -4.60 0.79
CA THR A 122 10.14 -5.36 0.90
C THR A 122 8.97 -4.54 0.38
N ARG A 123 7.98 -5.17 -0.24
CA ARG A 123 6.80 -4.51 -0.81
C ARG A 123 5.53 -5.28 -0.50
N VAL A 124 4.50 -4.55 -0.10
CA VAL A 124 3.14 -5.04 0.04
C VAL A 124 2.50 -5.03 -1.33
N VAL A 125 2.00 -6.19 -1.74
CA VAL A 125 1.28 -6.38 -3.00
C VAL A 125 -0.04 -7.11 -2.73
N ARG A 126 -0.94 -7.06 -3.70
CA ARG A 126 -2.20 -7.80 -3.61
C ARG A 126 -1.94 -9.30 -3.73
N ALA A 127 -2.64 -10.09 -2.91
CA ALA A 127 -2.39 -11.53 -2.83
C ALA A 127 -2.85 -12.32 -4.06
N SER A 128 -3.75 -11.76 -4.88
CA SER A 128 -4.32 -12.44 -6.04
C SER A 128 -3.42 -12.41 -7.28
N ASP A 129 -2.73 -11.29 -7.49
CA ASP A 129 -2.05 -10.96 -8.75
C ASP A 129 -0.70 -10.28 -8.55
N CYS A 130 -0.20 -10.20 -7.30
CA CYS A 130 1.02 -9.45 -6.95
C CYS A 130 1.05 -7.98 -7.46
N GLY A 131 -0.12 -7.41 -7.80
CA GLY A 131 -0.26 -6.05 -8.29
C GLY A 131 -0.25 -5.02 -7.16
N ARG A 132 -0.41 -3.74 -7.53
CA ARG A 132 -0.49 -2.65 -6.56
C ARG A 132 -1.73 -2.81 -5.67
N VAL A 133 -1.55 -2.55 -4.38
CA VAL A 133 -2.61 -2.68 -3.35
C VAL A 133 -3.75 -1.68 -3.61
N GLY A 134 -3.40 -0.43 -3.95
CA GLY A 134 -4.33 0.68 -4.10
C GLY A 134 -4.77 1.27 -2.75
N TYR A 135 -5.31 2.50 -2.76
CA TYR A 135 -5.64 3.23 -1.53
C TYR A 135 -6.74 2.58 -0.69
N ALA A 136 -7.80 2.06 -1.31
CA ALA A 136 -8.92 1.47 -0.56
C ALA A 136 -8.48 0.26 0.27
N ARG A 137 -7.75 -0.68 -0.34
CA ARG A 137 -7.22 -1.86 0.35
C ARG A 137 -6.13 -1.48 1.36
N ALA A 138 -5.30 -0.49 1.04
CA ALA A 138 -4.30 0.01 1.99
C ALA A 138 -4.95 0.66 3.22
N ALA A 139 -6.08 1.36 3.08
CA ALA A 139 -6.85 1.91 4.18
C ALA A 139 -7.39 0.79 5.09
N GLY A 140 -8.01 -0.23 4.48
CA GLY A 140 -8.52 -1.40 5.22
C GLY A 140 -7.40 -2.12 5.97
N ARG A 141 -6.25 -2.32 5.33
CA ARG A 141 -5.06 -2.90 5.97
C ARG A 141 -4.57 -2.06 7.16
N ALA A 142 -4.47 -0.74 7.00
CA ALA A 142 -4.06 0.17 8.06
C ALA A 142 -5.07 0.18 9.22
N ALA A 143 -6.37 0.18 8.92
CA ALA A 143 -7.44 0.09 9.90
C ALA A 143 -7.38 -1.24 10.68
N SER A 144 -7.14 -2.38 10.01
CA SER A 144 -6.97 -3.67 10.68
C SER A 144 -5.80 -3.66 11.67
N VAL A 145 -4.68 -3.05 11.32
CA VAL A 145 -3.54 -2.89 12.25
C VAL A 145 -3.95 -2.07 13.48
N TRP A 146 -4.69 -0.98 13.28
CA TRP A 146 -5.16 -0.13 14.37
C TRP A 146 -6.14 -0.85 15.30
N VAL A 147 -7.16 -1.51 14.73
CA VAL A 147 -8.14 -2.28 15.51
C VAL A 147 -7.44 -3.36 16.34
N LEU A 148 -6.51 -4.11 15.74
CA LEU A 148 -5.74 -5.13 16.47
C LEU A 148 -4.84 -4.50 17.54
N GLY A 149 -4.30 -3.30 17.27
CA GLY A 149 -3.46 -2.54 18.19
C GLY A 149 -4.19 -2.06 19.44
N ILE A 150 -5.47 -1.68 19.34
CA ILE A 150 -6.31 -1.29 20.49
C ILE A 150 -6.37 -2.41 21.53
N PHE A 151 -6.41 -3.67 21.08
CA PHE A 151 -6.52 -4.84 21.97
C PHE A 151 -5.16 -5.42 22.41
N GLY A 152 -4.03 -4.90 21.90
CA GLY A 152 -2.66 -5.26 22.29
C GLY A 152 -2.24 -6.70 21.95
N LEU A 153 -2.79 -7.68 22.67
CA LEU A 153 -2.53 -9.12 22.49
C LEU A 153 -2.77 -9.61 21.05
N PRO A 154 -3.88 -9.24 20.38
CA PRO A 154 -4.11 -9.63 18.99
C PRO A 154 -3.09 -9.05 18.02
N LEU A 155 -2.51 -7.87 18.30
CA LEU A 155 -1.47 -7.29 17.44
C LEU A 155 -0.16 -8.09 17.54
N LEU A 156 0.24 -8.47 18.75
CA LEU A 156 1.42 -9.31 18.96
C LEU A 156 1.25 -10.65 18.26
N LEU A 157 0.09 -11.29 18.41
CA LEU A 157 -0.22 -12.55 17.74
C LEU A 157 -0.24 -12.39 16.22
N ALA A 158 -0.86 -11.34 15.70
CA ALA A 158 -0.89 -11.03 14.27
C ALA A 158 0.50 -10.79 13.69
N TYR A 159 1.43 -10.26 14.49
CA TYR A 159 2.80 -9.99 14.09
C TYR A 159 3.72 -11.22 14.15
N LEU A 160 3.47 -12.14 15.08
CA LEU A 160 4.17 -13.42 15.15
C LEU A 160 3.61 -14.45 14.16
N TRP A 161 2.37 -14.25 13.68
CA TRP A 161 1.69 -15.11 12.72
C TRP A 161 2.51 -15.58 11.51
N PRO A 162 3.32 -14.73 10.87
CA PRO A 162 4.12 -15.15 9.71
C PRO A 162 5.18 -16.22 10.02
N LEU A 163 5.52 -16.47 11.29
CA LEU A 163 6.48 -17.51 11.66
C LEU A 163 5.96 -18.92 11.40
N TRP A 164 4.64 -19.10 11.32
CA TRP A 164 3.99 -20.39 11.14
C TRP A 164 3.02 -20.41 9.95
N ASP A 165 2.90 -19.30 9.23
CA ASP A 165 2.04 -19.18 8.06
C ASP A 165 2.80 -19.51 6.78
N GLU A 166 2.26 -20.43 5.98
CA GLU A 166 2.88 -20.89 4.72
C GLU A 166 3.18 -19.75 3.73
N ARG A 167 2.37 -18.68 3.77
CA ARG A 167 2.52 -17.50 2.91
C ARG A 167 3.22 -16.33 3.59
N ASN A 168 3.79 -16.53 4.78
CA ASN A 168 4.40 -15.49 5.61
C ASN A 168 3.48 -14.25 5.78
N GLN A 169 2.16 -14.46 5.84
CA GLN A 169 1.17 -13.38 6.00
C GLN A 169 0.93 -13.08 7.48
N THR A 170 0.63 -11.83 7.80
CA THR A 170 0.07 -11.46 9.11
C THR A 170 -1.45 -11.54 9.07
N LEU A 171 -2.10 -11.53 10.24
CA LEU A 171 -3.57 -11.57 10.31
C LEU A 171 -4.22 -10.40 9.54
N TYR A 172 -3.69 -9.18 9.70
CA TYR A 172 -4.17 -8.01 8.96
C TYR A 172 -3.84 -8.04 7.46
N ASP A 173 -2.78 -8.76 7.06
CA ASP A 173 -2.51 -8.97 5.62
C ASP A 173 -3.55 -9.91 5.01
N LYS A 174 -3.97 -10.96 5.74
CA LYS A 174 -5.04 -11.86 5.31
C LYS A 174 -6.38 -11.14 5.21
N MET A 175 -6.75 -10.35 6.22
CA MET A 175 -7.96 -9.52 6.20
C MET A 175 -7.99 -8.56 5.00
N ALA A 176 -6.84 -7.98 4.65
CA ALA A 176 -6.71 -7.07 3.53
C ALA A 176 -6.53 -7.78 2.17
N GLY A 177 -6.33 -9.10 2.13
CA GLY A 177 -5.99 -9.82 0.89
C GLY A 177 -4.67 -9.36 0.28
N THR A 178 -3.64 -9.20 1.12
CA THR A 178 -2.29 -8.74 0.72
C THR A 178 -1.22 -9.75 1.11
N ILE A 179 -0.07 -9.67 0.44
CA ILE A 179 1.16 -10.41 0.79
C ILE A 179 2.33 -9.44 0.76
N VAL A 180 3.43 -9.81 1.42
CA VAL A 180 4.67 -9.04 1.39
C VAL A 180 5.74 -9.82 0.66
N VAL A 181 6.27 -9.21 -0.40
CA VAL A 181 7.29 -9.79 -1.28
C VAL A 181 8.60 -9.04 -1.16
N ARG A 182 9.69 -9.69 -1.56
CA ARG A 182 11.00 -9.08 -1.75
C ARG A 182 11.08 -8.44 -3.12
N VAL A 183 11.67 -7.24 -3.16
CA VAL A 183 11.91 -6.47 -4.40
C VAL A 183 13.37 -6.62 -4.85
N ARG A 184 14.26 -7.08 -3.96
CA ARG A 184 15.68 -7.33 -4.20
C ARG A 184 16.07 -8.69 -3.64
#